data_AF-A0A450T892-F1
#
_entry.id   AF-A0A450T892-F1
#
_cell.length_a   1.000
_cell.length_b   1.000
_cell.length_c   1.000
_cell.angle_alpha   90.00
_cell.angle_beta   90.00
_cell.angle_gamma   90.00
#
_symmetry.space_group_name_H-M   'P 1'
#
loop_
_entity.id
_entity.type
_entity.pdbx_description
1 polymer ?
#
loop_
_entity_poly.entity_id
_entity_poly.type
_entity_poly.pdbx_seq_one_letter_code
_entity_poly.pdbx_strand_id
1 'polypeptide(L)'
;MDDRGQSATAEGLFYQLIVRLHKFSLGRADFHQSIHWQRGLVLDDGYNGRAYLAHIGNDIRITVRAPYPAYFLGSLTGEVKWLVESFWEGLRCEVTVPCLVRQRDDKPCPGLFEVEKLIDSKRKNRSEHPCPICNEWQNIDALLNNAPPVRAVTTGSALDILLAEFADMKRAQVITYLQMRQGFAGLDTNDKKLLSRIDDARDEFLRALTDEAKDGPRLFSLEPVKRSRFNPKGWAKEKFRIILWCEHSRLPLPVLYGDENKGVCEIELDRAWFKKAAPLLKILNGTLRLGLPVAAAGLELTLDEATYETMEGQLDLGQEIIEASLKSKGGDNQIGDWRDGEVPDRKRGQGAGSLISAPISAHGSVLREFHALLRKQDPGCKFGGLVRVRNKRNEFLWVHPRFEGEY
;
A
#
# COMPACT_ATOMS: atom_id res chain seq x y z
N MET A 1 13.33 21.54 -9.53
CA MET A 1 13.16 22.74 -10.35
C MET A 1 12.58 23.85 -9.49
N ASP A 2 13.05 25.08 -9.64
CA ASP A 2 12.41 26.26 -9.05
C ASP A 2 11.18 26.71 -9.88
N ASP A 3 10.50 27.78 -9.45
CA ASP A 3 9.34 28.36 -10.14
C ASP A 3 9.64 28.87 -11.56
N ARG A 4 10.92 28.99 -11.93
CA ARG A 4 11.39 29.40 -13.25
C ARG A 4 11.82 28.21 -14.12
N GLY A 5 11.65 26.97 -13.62
CA GLY A 5 12.06 25.74 -14.30
C GLY A 5 13.56 25.49 -14.28
N GLN A 6 14.32 26.18 -13.42
CA GLN A 6 15.76 25.98 -13.28
C GLN A 6 16.06 24.91 -12.24
N SER A 7 17.16 24.19 -12.43
CA SER A 7 17.62 23.20 -11.46
C SER A 7 18.08 23.91 -10.17
N ALA A 8 17.51 23.50 -9.04
CA ALA A 8 17.78 24.08 -7.73
C ALA A 8 17.97 22.96 -6.70
N THR A 9 18.86 23.18 -5.74
CA THR A 9 19.22 22.19 -4.71
C THR A 9 18.31 22.33 -3.50
N ALA A 10 17.74 21.21 -3.03
CA ALA A 10 17.06 21.16 -1.74
C ALA A 10 18.10 21.04 -0.61
N GLU A 11 18.63 22.18 -0.14
CA GLU A 11 19.64 22.21 0.91
C GLU A 11 19.14 21.55 2.19
N GLY A 12 19.99 20.69 2.80
CA GLY A 12 19.64 19.99 4.03
C GLY A 12 18.74 18.76 3.84
N LEU A 13 18.37 18.41 2.61
CA LEU A 13 17.45 17.30 2.33
C LEU A 13 17.89 15.96 2.93
N PHE A 14 19.17 15.61 2.83
CA PHE A 14 19.64 14.31 3.35
C PHE A 14 19.54 14.21 4.88
N TYR A 15 19.69 15.31 5.63
CA TYR A 15 19.45 15.30 7.07
C TYR A 15 17.99 14.97 7.39
N GLN A 16 17.05 15.57 6.65
CA GLN A 16 15.63 15.27 6.79
C GLN A 16 15.31 13.83 6.37
N LEU A 17 15.91 13.32 5.28
CA LEU A 17 15.71 11.95 4.81
C LEU A 17 16.25 10.91 5.79
N ILE A 18 17.40 11.15 6.44
CA ILE A 18 17.97 10.24 7.44
C ILE A 18 16.98 10.04 8.61
N VAL A 19 16.43 11.12 9.15
CA VAL A 19 15.43 11.05 10.23
C VAL A 19 14.13 10.43 9.74
N ARG A 20 13.66 10.84 8.56
CA ARG A 20 12.39 10.39 7.98
C ARG A 20 12.38 8.91 7.65
N LEU A 21 13.50 8.38 7.16
CA LEU A 21 13.66 7.00 6.69
C LEU A 21 14.35 6.11 7.74
N HIS A 22 14.46 6.56 8.99
CA HIS A 22 15.11 5.83 10.08
C HIS A 22 14.56 4.41 10.27
N LYS A 23 13.27 4.17 10.04
CA LYS A 23 12.66 2.83 10.10
C LYS A 23 13.29 1.82 9.13
N PHE A 24 13.90 2.30 8.04
CA PHE A 24 14.63 1.49 7.06
C PHE A 24 16.15 1.54 7.28
N SER A 25 16.63 2.22 8.33
CA SER A 25 18.06 2.25 8.65
C SER A 25 18.57 0.83 8.92
N LEU A 26 19.75 0.52 8.40
CA LEU A 26 20.49 -0.69 8.78
C LEU A 26 20.72 -0.75 10.29
N GLY A 27 20.85 0.40 10.95
CA GLY A 27 21.03 0.51 12.39
C GLY A 27 19.76 0.69 13.21
N ARG A 28 18.58 0.31 12.70
CA ARG A 28 17.30 0.42 13.45
C ARG A 28 17.29 -0.36 14.78
N ALA A 29 18.03 -1.47 14.84
CA ALA A 29 18.18 -2.28 16.05
C ALA A 29 19.53 -2.06 16.75
N ASP A 30 20.54 -1.61 15.99
CA ASP A 30 21.90 -1.35 16.48
C ASP A 30 22.47 -0.15 15.71
N PHE A 31 22.56 1.00 16.37
CA PHE A 31 22.93 2.25 15.72
C PHE A 31 24.32 2.21 15.06
N HIS A 32 25.22 1.33 15.50
CA HIS A 32 26.55 1.15 14.90
C HIS A 32 26.50 0.62 13.46
N GLN A 33 25.38 0.01 13.06
CA GLN A 33 25.16 -0.49 11.70
C GLN A 33 24.55 0.57 10.78
N SER A 34 24.24 1.77 11.28
CA SER A 34 23.73 2.86 10.46
C SER A 34 24.76 3.31 9.43
N ILE A 35 24.38 3.34 8.15
CA ILE A 35 25.24 3.83 7.06
C ILE A 35 24.58 5.05 6.42
N HIS A 36 25.06 6.23 6.81
CA HIS A 36 24.70 7.50 6.20
C HIS A 36 25.85 8.51 6.29
N TRP A 37 25.86 9.49 5.41
CA TRP A 37 26.81 10.60 5.39
C TRP A 37 26.11 11.85 4.82
N GLN A 38 26.83 12.97 4.74
CA GLN A 38 26.25 14.27 4.35
C GLN A 38 25.46 14.25 3.04
N ARG A 39 25.81 13.36 2.10
CA ARG A 39 25.25 13.32 0.74
C ARG A 39 24.66 11.96 0.36
N GLY A 40 24.44 11.08 1.32
CA GLY A 40 23.97 9.73 1.01
C GLY A 40 23.53 8.92 2.21
N LEU A 41 22.73 7.89 1.95
CA LEU A 41 22.39 6.87 2.95
C LEU A 41 22.10 5.52 2.30
N VAL A 42 22.25 4.46 3.08
CA VAL A 42 21.89 3.09 2.72
C VAL A 42 20.76 2.60 3.63
N LEU A 43 19.74 2.00 3.02
CA LEU A 43 18.52 1.53 3.67
C LEU A 43 18.28 0.05 3.36
N ASP A 44 17.57 -0.63 4.27
CA ASP A 44 17.18 -2.04 4.17
C ASP A 44 15.73 -2.23 4.61
N ASP A 45 14.91 -2.75 3.69
CA ASP A 45 13.50 -3.10 3.91
C ASP A 45 13.29 -4.63 3.81
N GLY A 46 14.23 -5.41 4.35
CA GLY A 46 14.12 -6.87 4.37
C GLY A 46 14.00 -7.49 2.98
N TYR A 47 12.91 -8.24 2.73
CA TYR A 47 12.68 -8.90 1.44
C TYR A 47 12.37 -7.92 0.30
N ASN A 48 11.94 -6.69 0.62
CA ASN A 48 11.74 -5.60 -0.35
C ASN A 48 13.07 -4.99 -0.84
N GLY A 49 14.18 -5.38 -0.22
CA GLY A 49 15.54 -5.15 -0.70
C GLY A 49 16.24 -3.98 -0.03
N ARG A 50 17.37 -3.60 -0.64
CA ARG A 50 18.23 -2.52 -0.16
C ARG A 50 18.22 -1.34 -1.11
N ALA A 51 18.30 -0.15 -0.55
CA ALA A 51 18.36 1.08 -1.32
C ALA A 51 19.61 1.89 -1.00
N TYR A 52 20.13 2.54 -2.03
CA TYR A 52 21.18 3.54 -1.94
C TYR A 52 20.62 4.86 -2.48
N LEU A 53 20.67 5.90 -1.65
CA LEU A 53 20.29 7.26 -2.03
C LEU A 53 21.54 8.14 -2.02
N ALA A 54 21.74 8.92 -3.08
CA ALA A 54 22.90 9.79 -3.23
C ALA A 54 22.54 11.13 -3.86
N HIS A 55 23.13 12.21 -3.33
CA HIS A 55 23.06 13.54 -3.92
C HIS A 55 24.12 13.72 -5.01
N ILE A 56 23.71 13.85 -6.29
CA ILE A 56 24.60 13.98 -7.45
C ILE A 56 24.24 15.28 -8.21
N GLY A 57 25.14 16.27 -8.19
CA GLY A 57 24.81 17.59 -8.73
C GLY A 57 23.66 18.22 -7.94
N ASN A 58 22.55 18.52 -8.62
CA ASN A 58 21.29 18.96 -8.02
C ASN A 58 20.24 17.84 -7.93
N ASP A 59 20.60 16.63 -8.37
CA ASP A 59 19.70 15.49 -8.45
C ASP A 59 19.91 14.53 -7.28
N ILE A 60 18.89 13.72 -7.05
CA ILE A 60 18.95 12.62 -6.10
C ILE A 60 18.83 11.34 -6.88
N ARG A 61 19.88 10.51 -6.82
CA ARG A 61 19.86 9.19 -7.39
C ARG A 61 19.40 8.19 -6.34
N ILE A 62 18.33 7.47 -6.65
CA ILE A 62 17.82 6.35 -5.86
C ILE A 62 18.13 5.07 -6.63
N THR A 63 18.77 4.11 -5.99
CA THR A 63 19.05 2.79 -6.57
C THR A 63 18.57 1.73 -5.61
N VAL A 64 17.69 0.84 -6.08
CA VAL A 64 17.14 -0.26 -5.28
C VAL A 64 17.59 -1.58 -5.87
N ARG A 65 18.06 -2.48 -5.00
CA ARG A 65 18.40 -3.85 -5.35
C ARG A 65 17.49 -4.81 -4.59
N ALA A 66 16.61 -5.48 -5.33
CA ALA A 66 15.65 -6.44 -4.81
C ALA A 66 15.22 -7.43 -5.91
N PRO A 67 14.61 -8.57 -5.55
CA PRO A 67 13.86 -9.41 -6.50
C PRO A 67 12.70 -8.69 -7.18
N TYR A 68 12.10 -7.70 -6.51
CA TYR A 68 11.08 -6.80 -7.04
C TYR A 68 11.35 -5.35 -6.61
N PRO A 69 12.22 -4.62 -7.33
CA PRO A 69 12.70 -3.31 -6.87
C PRO A 69 11.64 -2.20 -6.96
N ALA A 70 10.61 -2.38 -7.80
CA ALA A 70 9.61 -1.35 -8.08
C ALA A 70 8.92 -0.83 -6.81
N TYR A 71 8.51 -1.73 -5.90
CA TYR A 71 7.82 -1.34 -4.66
C TYR A 71 8.64 -0.37 -3.81
N PHE A 72 9.84 -0.79 -3.38
CA PHE A 72 10.65 0.03 -2.48
C PHE A 72 11.17 1.29 -3.18
N LEU A 73 11.49 1.20 -4.48
CA LEU A 73 11.85 2.37 -5.29
C LEU A 73 10.71 3.40 -5.33
N GLY A 74 9.47 2.95 -5.56
CA GLY A 74 8.30 3.82 -5.56
C GLY A 74 8.02 4.45 -4.20
N SER A 75 8.15 3.67 -3.14
CA SER A 75 8.02 4.16 -1.76
C SER A 75 9.01 5.29 -1.47
N LEU A 76 10.30 5.07 -1.75
CA LEU A 76 11.36 6.06 -1.53
C LEU A 76 11.23 7.28 -2.43
N THR A 77 10.92 7.09 -3.71
CA THR A 77 10.71 8.20 -4.65
C THR A 77 9.54 9.07 -4.19
N GLY A 78 8.45 8.46 -3.72
CA GLY A 78 7.31 9.17 -3.15
C GLY A 78 7.67 9.98 -1.90
N GLU A 79 8.47 9.41 -0.99
CA GLU A 79 8.95 10.15 0.20
C GLU A 79 9.82 11.35 -0.17
N VAL A 80 10.76 11.17 -1.10
CA VAL A 80 11.67 12.24 -1.55
C VAL A 80 10.87 13.34 -2.23
N LYS A 81 10.01 13.01 -3.20
CA LYS A 81 9.17 13.96 -3.92
C LYS A 81 8.29 14.76 -2.97
N TRP A 82 7.57 14.07 -2.08
CA TRP A 82 6.71 14.71 -1.08
C TRP A 82 7.51 15.67 -0.20
N LEU A 83 8.67 15.23 0.30
CA LEU A 83 9.49 16.03 1.21
C LEU A 83 10.00 17.30 0.52
N VAL A 84 10.49 17.18 -0.72
CA VAL A 84 10.96 18.32 -1.51
C VAL A 84 9.82 19.32 -1.75
N GLU A 85 8.67 18.84 -2.22
CA GLU A 85 7.54 19.70 -2.61
C GLU A 85 6.77 20.28 -1.41
N SER A 86 6.86 19.65 -0.24
CA SER A 86 6.13 20.11 0.96
C SER A 86 6.97 21.00 1.86
N PHE A 87 8.30 20.83 1.88
CA PHE A 87 9.18 21.55 2.80
C PHE A 87 9.84 22.78 2.14
N TRP A 88 10.20 22.71 0.86
CA TRP A 88 10.80 23.83 0.14
C TRP A 88 9.77 24.49 -0.77
N GLU A 89 9.34 25.70 -0.40
CA GLU A 89 8.42 26.50 -1.17
C GLU A 89 9.01 26.83 -2.56
N GLY A 90 8.19 26.70 -3.61
CA GLY A 90 8.59 26.97 -5.00
C GLY A 90 9.47 25.88 -5.64
N LEU A 91 9.83 24.80 -4.92
CA LEU A 91 10.53 23.67 -5.52
C LEU A 91 9.57 22.57 -6.00
N ARG A 92 9.83 22.08 -7.21
CA ARG A 92 9.20 20.89 -7.80
C ARG A 92 10.20 19.77 -7.98
N CYS A 93 9.78 18.54 -7.68
CA CYS A 93 10.63 17.37 -7.83
C CYS A 93 10.17 16.54 -9.04
N GLU A 94 10.97 16.57 -10.10
CA GLU A 94 10.74 15.80 -11.32
C GLU A 94 11.35 14.40 -11.18
N VAL A 95 10.57 13.38 -11.53
CA VAL A 95 11.04 11.99 -11.49
C VAL A 95 11.51 11.58 -12.87
N THR A 96 12.77 11.18 -12.97
CA THR A 96 13.40 10.76 -14.22
C THR A 96 13.98 9.35 -14.15
N VAL A 97 14.02 8.65 -15.28
CA VAL A 97 14.75 7.37 -15.44
C VAL A 97 15.90 7.51 -16.43
N PRO A 98 17.02 6.80 -16.23
CA PRO A 98 18.18 6.88 -17.12
C PRO A 98 17.93 6.15 -18.44
N CYS A 99 18.61 6.60 -19.49
CA CYS A 99 18.70 5.88 -20.76
C CYS A 99 19.35 4.50 -20.56
N LEU A 100 18.81 3.48 -21.26
CA LEU A 100 19.29 2.10 -21.16
C LEU A 100 20.50 1.82 -22.07
N VAL A 101 20.78 2.71 -23.02
CA VAL A 101 21.90 2.56 -23.96
C VAL A 101 23.23 2.80 -23.26
N ARG A 102 24.17 1.89 -23.52
CA ARG A 102 25.59 2.05 -23.18
C ARG A 102 26.34 2.53 -24.43
N GLN A 103 27.17 3.56 -24.26
CA GLN A 103 27.98 4.13 -25.33
C GLN A 103 29.20 3.23 -25.63
N ARG A 104 29.98 3.58 -26.66
CA ARG A 104 31.12 2.77 -27.16
C ARG A 104 32.20 2.43 -26.11
N ASP A 105 32.26 3.14 -24.99
CA ASP A 105 33.18 2.89 -23.86
C ASP A 105 32.54 2.10 -22.70
N ASP A 106 31.40 1.43 -22.91
CA ASP A 106 30.53 0.85 -21.86
C ASP A 106 29.97 1.88 -20.84
N LYS A 107 30.21 3.18 -21.07
CA LYS A 107 29.67 4.27 -20.25
C LYS A 107 28.16 4.38 -20.49
N PRO A 108 27.33 4.46 -19.44
CA PRO A 108 25.90 4.69 -19.59
C PRO A 108 25.65 6.05 -20.24
N CYS A 109 24.70 6.11 -21.18
CA CYS A 109 24.26 7.37 -21.76
C CYS A 109 23.72 8.29 -20.63
N PRO A 110 24.14 9.57 -20.56
CA PRO A 110 23.68 10.48 -19.50
C PRO A 110 22.25 10.99 -19.71
N GLY A 111 21.58 10.56 -20.79
CA GLY A 111 20.21 10.94 -21.08
C GLY A 111 19.24 10.49 -19.99
N LEU A 112 18.34 11.38 -19.62
CA LEU A 112 17.28 11.16 -18.65
C LEU A 112 15.92 11.33 -19.33
N PHE A 113 14.94 10.54 -18.91
CA PHE A 113 13.56 10.62 -19.37
C PHE A 113 12.65 10.95 -18.20
N GLU A 114 11.87 12.02 -18.32
CA GLU A 114 10.80 12.32 -17.36
C GLU A 114 9.71 11.24 -17.42
N VAL A 115 9.44 10.62 -16.27
CA VAL A 115 8.49 9.49 -16.17
C VAL A 115 7.08 9.93 -16.60
N GLU A 116 6.65 11.14 -16.25
CA GLU A 116 5.34 11.66 -16.64
C GLU A 116 5.18 11.76 -18.17
N LYS A 117 6.22 12.22 -18.88
CA LYS A 117 6.21 12.29 -20.35
C LYS A 117 6.16 10.90 -20.99
N LEU A 118 6.85 9.91 -20.40
CA LEU A 118 6.77 8.52 -20.85
C LEU A 118 5.36 7.95 -20.69
N ILE A 119 4.69 8.22 -19.56
CA ILE A 119 3.30 7.82 -19.30
C ILE A 119 2.36 8.44 -20.33
N ASP A 120 2.47 9.75 -20.58
CA ASP A 120 1.63 10.45 -21.53
C ASP A 120 1.87 10.01 -22.98
N SER A 121 3.10 9.66 -23.33
CA SER A 121 3.43 9.05 -24.62
C SER A 121 2.77 7.67 -24.76
N LYS A 122 2.84 6.84 -23.72
CA LYS A 122 2.20 5.51 -23.71
C LYS A 122 0.68 5.61 -23.83
N ARG A 123 0.04 6.57 -23.17
CA ARG A 123 -1.42 6.86 -23.30
C ARG A 123 -1.81 7.23 -24.74
N LYS A 124 -0.90 7.83 -25.50
CA LYS A 124 -1.08 8.15 -26.92
C LYS A 124 -0.73 6.97 -27.84
N ASN A 125 -0.68 5.74 -27.31
CA ASN A 125 -0.33 4.50 -28.01
C ASN A 125 1.05 4.53 -28.68
N ARG A 126 2.00 5.25 -28.10
CA ARG A 126 3.41 5.21 -28.54
C ARG A 126 4.14 4.19 -27.68
N SER A 127 4.89 3.29 -28.31
CA SER A 127 5.70 2.27 -27.64
C SER A 127 7.14 2.72 -27.37
N GLU A 128 7.59 3.78 -28.05
CA GLU A 128 8.98 4.24 -28.01
C GLU A 128 9.09 5.75 -27.79
N HIS A 129 10.21 6.17 -27.19
CA HIS A 129 10.57 7.57 -26.98
C HIS A 129 12.05 7.79 -27.32
N PRO A 130 12.41 8.80 -28.13
CA PRO A 130 13.81 9.06 -28.46
C PRO A 130 14.55 9.67 -27.26
N CYS A 131 15.80 9.25 -27.06
CA CYS A 131 16.69 9.85 -26.08
C CYS A 131 17.18 11.24 -26.55
N PRO A 132 17.09 12.30 -25.73
CA PRO A 132 17.52 13.64 -26.13
C PRO A 132 19.04 13.78 -26.31
N ILE A 133 19.83 12.82 -25.83
CA ILE A 133 21.30 12.86 -25.90
C ILE A 133 21.85 11.95 -27.00
N CYS A 134 21.47 10.68 -27.02
CA CYS A 134 21.99 9.73 -28.01
C CYS A 134 21.08 9.51 -29.21
N ASN A 135 19.89 10.14 -29.26
CA ASN A 135 18.88 10.03 -30.33
C ASN A 135 18.33 8.62 -30.60
N GLU A 136 18.77 7.61 -29.85
CA GLU A 136 18.24 6.25 -29.92
C GLU A 136 16.81 6.17 -29.41
N TRP A 137 15.95 5.47 -30.15
CA TRP A 137 14.58 5.18 -29.75
C TRP A 137 14.56 4.10 -28.68
N GLN A 138 14.03 4.45 -27.50
CA GLN A 138 13.96 3.54 -26.35
C GLN A 138 12.53 3.03 -26.18
N ASN A 139 12.40 1.73 -25.89
CA ASN A 139 11.12 1.14 -25.51
C ASN A 139 10.63 1.73 -24.17
N ILE A 140 9.42 2.27 -24.16
CA ILE A 140 8.84 2.94 -22.99
C ILE A 140 8.62 1.97 -21.83
N ASP A 141 8.20 0.73 -22.09
CA ASP A 141 7.98 -0.27 -21.04
C ASP A 141 9.28 -0.65 -20.33
N ALA A 142 10.37 -0.81 -21.09
CA ALA A 142 11.69 -1.07 -20.53
C ALA A 142 12.20 0.08 -19.66
N LEU A 143 11.93 1.34 -20.04
CA LEU A 143 12.25 2.51 -19.22
C LEU A 143 11.42 2.54 -17.94
N LEU A 144 10.10 2.30 -18.04
CA LEU A 144 9.18 2.32 -16.90
C LEU A 144 9.43 1.18 -15.89
N ASN A 145 10.09 0.09 -16.29
CA ASN A 145 10.56 -0.93 -15.33
C ASN A 145 11.60 -0.38 -14.32
N ASN A 146 12.27 0.73 -14.64
CA ASN A 146 13.20 1.44 -13.75
C ASN A 146 12.56 2.64 -13.06
N ALA A 147 11.26 2.87 -13.26
CA ALA A 147 10.50 3.89 -12.57
C ALA A 147 9.84 3.31 -11.29
N PRO A 148 9.34 4.16 -10.38
CA PRO A 148 8.28 3.77 -9.45
C PRO A 148 7.19 2.95 -10.17
N PRO A 149 6.42 2.09 -9.48
CA PRO A 149 5.40 1.27 -10.11
C PRO A 149 4.38 2.16 -10.81
N VAL A 150 4.59 2.37 -12.10
CA VAL A 150 3.62 2.88 -13.04
C VAL A 150 2.98 1.62 -13.57
N ARG A 151 2.12 1.00 -12.77
CA ARG A 151 1.31 -0.11 -13.25
C ARG A 151 0.61 0.41 -14.51
N ALA A 152 0.86 -0.30 -15.61
CA ALA A 152 0.41 0.12 -16.93
C ALA A 152 -1.07 0.49 -16.86
N VAL A 153 -1.49 1.44 -17.69
CA VAL A 153 -2.90 1.66 -18.02
C VAL A 153 -3.39 0.38 -18.69
N THR A 154 -3.66 -0.65 -17.88
CA THR A 154 -4.28 -1.88 -18.32
C THR A 154 -5.76 -1.61 -18.43
N THR A 155 -6.39 -2.15 -19.46
CA THR A 155 -7.84 -2.05 -19.70
C THR A 155 -8.69 -2.76 -18.65
N GLY A 156 -8.08 -3.43 -17.66
CA GLY A 156 -8.76 -4.05 -16.52
C GLY A 156 -9.04 -3.07 -15.39
N SER A 157 -10.07 -3.34 -14.59
CA SER A 157 -10.36 -2.58 -13.37
C SER A 157 -9.16 -2.66 -12.41
N ALA A 158 -8.79 -1.54 -11.79
CA ALA A 158 -7.80 -1.47 -10.70
C ALA A 158 -8.03 -2.56 -9.64
N LEU A 159 -9.29 -2.83 -9.35
CA LEU A 159 -9.72 -3.85 -8.41
C LEU A 159 -9.35 -5.26 -8.87
N ASP A 160 -9.52 -5.58 -10.16
CA ASP A 160 -9.23 -6.91 -10.69
C ASP A 160 -7.72 -7.19 -10.66
N ILE A 161 -6.90 -6.16 -10.89
CA ILE A 161 -5.44 -6.25 -10.76
C ILE A 161 -5.08 -6.56 -9.31
N LEU A 162 -5.63 -5.82 -8.35
CA LEU A 162 -5.40 -6.10 -6.93
C LEU A 162 -5.87 -7.51 -6.57
N LEU A 163 -7.07 -7.91 -6.98
CA LEU A 163 -7.60 -9.26 -6.73
C LEU A 163 -6.71 -10.37 -7.31
N ALA A 164 -6.06 -10.13 -8.46
CA ALA A 164 -5.10 -11.06 -9.05
C ALA A 164 -3.79 -11.14 -8.22
N GLU A 165 -3.28 -10.01 -7.71
CA GLU A 165 -2.12 -10.01 -6.80
C GLU A 165 -2.40 -10.78 -5.50
N PHE A 166 -3.65 -10.73 -5.02
CA PHE A 166 -4.09 -11.48 -3.84
C PHE A 166 -4.51 -12.93 -4.14
N ALA A 167 -4.43 -13.41 -5.39
CA ALA A 167 -4.80 -14.79 -5.73
C ALA A 167 -3.86 -15.82 -5.08
N ASP A 168 -2.58 -15.49 -4.97
CA ASP A 168 -1.54 -16.35 -4.37
C ASP A 168 -1.41 -16.16 -2.85
N MET A 169 -2.42 -15.59 -2.20
CA MET A 169 -2.41 -15.28 -0.77
C MET A 169 -2.13 -16.50 0.12
N LYS A 170 -2.68 -17.67 -0.21
CA LYS A 170 -2.41 -18.89 0.59
C LYS A 170 -0.93 -19.24 0.59
N ARG A 171 -0.27 -19.12 -0.56
CA ARG A 171 1.18 -19.32 -0.67
C ARG A 171 1.92 -18.27 0.15
N ALA A 172 1.54 -17.00 0.04
CA ALA A 172 2.14 -15.92 0.81
C ALA A 172 2.01 -16.15 2.33
N GLN A 173 0.86 -16.63 2.82
CA GLN A 173 0.67 -16.97 4.22
C GLN A 173 1.59 -18.10 4.69
N VAL A 174 1.68 -19.20 3.92
CA VAL A 174 2.59 -20.31 4.25
C VAL A 174 4.03 -19.84 4.35
N ILE A 175 4.47 -19.05 3.37
CA ILE A 175 5.80 -18.42 3.38
C ILE A 175 5.96 -17.61 4.66
N THR A 176 5.02 -16.71 4.95
CA THR A 176 5.15 -15.78 6.08
C THR A 176 5.07 -16.49 7.45
N TYR A 177 4.34 -17.61 7.57
CA TYR A 177 4.35 -18.45 8.76
C TYR A 177 5.70 -19.16 8.95
N LEU A 178 6.26 -19.75 7.89
CA LEU A 178 7.61 -20.36 7.94
C LEU A 178 8.67 -19.32 8.35
N GLN A 179 8.47 -18.08 7.94
CA GLN A 179 9.32 -16.94 8.26
C GLN A 179 9.33 -16.56 9.73
N MET A 180 8.19 -16.61 10.43
CA MET A 180 8.14 -16.40 11.88
C MET A 180 9.06 -17.37 12.64
N ARG A 181 9.29 -18.56 12.07
CA ARG A 181 10.18 -19.58 12.65
C ARG A 181 11.64 -19.51 12.21
N GLN A 182 11.91 -19.05 10.97
CA GLN A 182 13.24 -19.21 10.34
C GLN A 182 13.89 -17.91 9.84
N GLY A 183 13.16 -16.78 9.79
CA GLY A 183 13.65 -15.47 9.35
C GLY A 183 13.85 -15.30 7.83
N PHE A 184 13.89 -14.04 7.37
CA PHE A 184 13.82 -13.64 5.95
C PHE A 184 15.04 -14.00 5.10
N ALA A 185 16.11 -14.47 5.73
CA ALA A 185 17.31 -14.95 5.05
C ALA A 185 17.02 -16.20 4.19
N GLY A 186 16.10 -17.07 4.62
CA GLY A 186 15.79 -18.34 3.95
C GLY A 186 14.86 -18.24 2.73
N LEU A 187 14.29 -17.07 2.44
CA LEU A 187 13.40 -16.91 1.30
C LEU A 187 14.12 -16.94 -0.04
N ASP A 188 13.57 -17.69 -0.98
CA ASP A 188 14.03 -17.68 -2.37
C ASP A 188 13.62 -16.38 -3.10
N THR A 189 14.14 -16.20 -4.31
CA THR A 189 13.87 -15.00 -5.13
C THR A 189 12.39 -14.85 -5.50
N ASN A 190 11.67 -15.96 -5.72
CA ASN A 190 10.26 -15.94 -6.12
C ASN A 190 9.37 -15.58 -4.95
N ASP A 191 9.65 -16.11 -3.77
CA ASP A 191 8.92 -15.82 -2.54
C ASP A 191 9.10 -14.36 -2.15
N LYS A 192 10.33 -13.84 -2.20
CA LYS A 192 10.60 -12.40 -1.99
C LYS A 192 9.82 -11.53 -2.99
N LYS A 193 9.83 -11.90 -4.27
CA LYS A 193 9.09 -11.18 -5.32
C LYS A 193 7.58 -11.20 -5.08
N LEU A 194 7.02 -12.33 -4.66
CA LEU A 194 5.61 -12.46 -4.33
C LEU A 194 5.24 -11.53 -3.16
N LEU A 195 5.99 -11.58 -2.05
CA LEU A 195 5.73 -10.75 -0.88
C LEU A 195 5.84 -9.25 -1.20
N SER A 196 6.83 -8.83 -1.98
CA SER A 196 6.98 -7.42 -2.38
C SER A 196 5.86 -6.92 -3.30
N ARG A 197 5.37 -7.75 -4.23
CA ARG A 197 4.21 -7.39 -5.08
C ARG A 197 2.93 -7.22 -4.27
N ILE A 198 2.79 -8.05 -3.25
CA ILE A 198 1.68 -8.01 -2.31
C ILE A 198 1.75 -6.74 -1.43
N ASP A 199 2.93 -6.38 -0.91
CA ASP A 199 3.12 -5.12 -0.18
C ASP A 199 2.77 -3.89 -1.05
N ASP A 200 3.17 -3.90 -2.31
CA ASP A 200 2.81 -2.87 -3.29
C ASP A 200 1.30 -2.76 -3.49
N ALA A 201 0.63 -3.90 -3.72
CA ALA A 201 -0.81 -3.97 -3.89
C ALA A 201 -1.56 -3.46 -2.64
N ARG A 202 -1.08 -3.81 -1.44
CA ARG A 202 -1.65 -3.32 -0.18
C ARG A 202 -1.51 -1.81 -0.05
N ASP A 203 -0.30 -1.28 -0.22
CA ASP A 203 -0.04 0.14 -0.01
C ASP A 203 -0.79 0.98 -1.04
N GLU A 204 -0.97 0.47 -2.26
CA GLU A 204 -1.83 1.06 -3.28
C GLU A 204 -3.30 1.09 -2.85
N PHE A 205 -3.81 -0.04 -2.33
CA PHE A 205 -5.16 -0.14 -1.81
C PHE A 205 -5.43 0.86 -0.68
N LEU A 206 -4.53 0.95 0.31
CA LEU A 206 -4.69 1.87 1.43
C LEU A 206 -4.59 3.34 1.00
N ARG A 207 -3.68 3.67 0.06
CA ARG A 207 -3.56 5.01 -0.51
C ARG A 207 -4.85 5.45 -1.20
N ALA A 208 -5.51 4.54 -1.92
CA ALA A 208 -6.77 4.84 -2.57
C ALA A 208 -7.94 5.09 -1.60
N LEU A 209 -7.81 4.67 -0.33
CA LEU A 209 -8.80 4.90 0.73
C LEU A 209 -8.41 6.03 1.69
N THR A 210 -7.45 6.89 1.31
CA THR A 210 -6.93 7.95 2.18
C THR A 210 -7.98 9.00 2.54
N ASP A 211 -8.91 9.28 1.63
CA ASP A 211 -9.98 10.24 1.90
C ASP A 211 -10.96 9.68 2.93
N GLU A 212 -11.35 8.41 2.81
CA GLU A 212 -12.20 7.72 3.77
C GLU A 212 -11.54 7.60 5.15
N ALA A 213 -10.21 7.51 5.21
CA ALA A 213 -9.46 7.48 6.47
C ALA A 213 -9.68 8.73 7.34
N LYS A 214 -10.14 9.86 6.76
CA LYS A 214 -10.52 11.06 7.52
C LYS A 214 -11.64 10.78 8.53
N ASP A 215 -12.53 9.88 8.15
CA ASP A 215 -13.85 9.70 8.73
C ASP A 215 -14.01 8.44 9.58
N GLY A 216 -13.06 7.50 9.50
CA GLY A 216 -13.08 6.28 10.30
C GLY A 216 -11.99 5.28 9.91
N PRO A 217 -11.84 4.20 10.71
CA PRO A 217 -10.82 3.17 10.48
C PRO A 217 -11.05 2.44 9.15
N ARG A 218 -9.97 2.11 8.44
CA ARG A 218 -10.02 1.36 7.17
C ARG A 218 -9.90 -0.14 7.36
N LEU A 219 -9.25 -0.57 8.43
CA LEU A 219 -8.93 -1.97 8.68
C LEU A 219 -9.89 -2.60 9.70
N PHE A 220 -10.61 -3.62 9.26
CA PHE A 220 -11.51 -4.41 10.09
C PHE A 220 -11.67 -5.83 9.55
N SER A 221 -11.96 -6.77 10.44
CA SER A 221 -12.43 -8.11 10.09
C SER A 221 -13.88 -8.29 10.54
N LEU A 222 -14.56 -9.28 9.97
CA LEU A 222 -15.95 -9.58 10.26
C LEU A 222 -16.14 -11.08 10.46
N GLU A 223 -17.04 -11.44 11.36
CA GLU A 223 -17.45 -12.82 11.59
C GLU A 223 -18.93 -12.86 12.01
N PRO A 224 -19.70 -13.89 11.60
CA PRO A 224 -21.08 -14.03 12.04
C PRO A 224 -21.11 -14.33 13.55
N VAL A 225 -21.98 -13.65 14.30
CA VAL A 225 -22.13 -13.88 15.76
C VAL A 225 -22.50 -15.34 16.03
N LYS A 226 -23.35 -15.94 15.18
CA LYS A 226 -23.77 -17.34 15.26
C LYS A 226 -22.94 -18.24 14.35
N ARG A 227 -21.62 -18.31 14.57
CA ARG A 227 -20.66 -19.05 13.71
C ARG A 227 -21.12 -20.47 13.33
N SER A 228 -21.54 -21.29 14.30
CA SER A 228 -21.89 -22.70 14.09
C SER A 228 -23.20 -22.95 13.32
N ARG A 229 -24.06 -21.94 13.18
CA ARG A 229 -25.36 -22.05 12.51
C ARG A 229 -25.48 -21.18 11.26
N PHE A 230 -24.39 -20.48 10.90
CA PHE A 230 -24.40 -19.59 9.76
C PHE A 230 -24.33 -20.37 8.45
N ASN A 231 -25.23 -20.07 7.51
CA ASN A 231 -25.19 -20.59 6.16
C ASN A 231 -24.75 -19.49 5.18
N PRO A 232 -23.50 -19.49 4.71
CA PRO A 232 -22.96 -18.47 3.81
C PRO A 232 -23.76 -18.29 2.50
N LYS A 233 -24.48 -19.33 2.05
CA LYS A 233 -25.23 -19.31 0.78
C LYS A 233 -26.68 -18.86 0.93
N GLY A 234 -27.24 -18.87 2.14
CA GLY A 234 -28.70 -18.79 2.37
C GLY A 234 -29.18 -17.62 3.24
N TRP A 235 -28.29 -16.77 3.76
CA TRP A 235 -28.68 -15.69 4.66
C TRP A 235 -29.27 -14.48 3.91
N ALA A 236 -30.16 -13.74 4.58
CA ALA A 236 -30.71 -12.48 4.07
C ALA A 236 -30.26 -11.28 4.91
N LYS A 237 -30.33 -11.43 6.23
CA LYS A 237 -29.78 -10.54 7.25
C LYS A 237 -29.15 -11.38 8.34
N GLU A 238 -28.01 -10.95 8.86
CA GLU A 238 -27.34 -11.61 9.97
C GLU A 238 -26.54 -10.59 10.78
N LYS A 239 -26.36 -10.86 12.07
CA LYS A 239 -25.47 -10.07 12.92
C LYS A 239 -24.03 -10.53 12.74
N PHE A 240 -23.18 -9.57 12.41
CA PHE A 240 -21.74 -9.76 12.31
C PHE A 240 -21.06 -9.04 13.46
N ARG A 241 -20.13 -9.74 14.11
CA ARG A 241 -19.12 -9.15 14.97
C ARG A 241 -18.03 -8.57 14.08
N ILE A 242 -17.85 -7.26 14.18
CA ILE A 242 -16.81 -6.48 13.52
C ILE A 242 -15.68 -6.27 14.52
N ILE A 243 -14.45 -6.54 14.09
CA ILE A 243 -13.25 -6.32 14.90
C ILE A 243 -12.39 -5.29 14.18
N LEU A 244 -12.06 -4.19 14.87
CA LEU A 244 -11.22 -3.13 14.34
C LEU A 244 -9.73 -3.47 14.51
N TRP A 245 -8.92 -2.99 13.57
CA TRP A 245 -7.48 -3.25 13.53
C TRP A 245 -6.69 -1.94 13.55
N CYS A 246 -5.53 -1.96 14.19
CA CYS A 246 -4.59 -0.84 14.18
C CYS A 246 -3.81 -0.82 12.86
N GLU A 247 -3.78 0.31 12.16
CA GLU A 247 -3.07 0.42 10.87
C GLU A 247 -1.55 0.42 11.01
N HIS A 248 -1.01 0.85 12.16
CA HIS A 248 0.42 0.83 12.45
C HIS A 248 0.91 -0.61 12.70
N SER A 249 0.35 -1.28 13.71
CA SER A 249 0.81 -2.62 14.09
C SER A 249 0.20 -3.74 13.28
N ARG A 250 -0.89 -3.49 12.55
CA ARG A 250 -1.63 -4.51 11.81
C ARG A 250 -2.15 -5.64 12.70
N LEU A 251 -2.49 -5.30 13.94
CA LEU A 251 -3.09 -6.22 14.92
C LEU A 251 -4.52 -5.79 15.23
N PRO A 252 -5.40 -6.76 15.52
CA PRO A 252 -6.74 -6.46 15.99
C PRO A 252 -6.67 -5.83 17.39
N LEU A 253 -7.57 -4.87 17.65
CA LEU A 253 -7.60 -4.15 18.92
C LEU A 253 -7.74 -5.05 20.16
N PRO A 254 -8.53 -6.14 20.14
CA PRO A 254 -8.60 -7.06 21.27
C PRO A 254 -7.25 -7.56 21.76
N VAL A 255 -6.32 -7.81 20.85
CA VAL A 255 -4.98 -8.30 21.19
C VAL A 255 -4.04 -7.19 21.63
N LEU A 256 -4.19 -5.99 21.08
CA LEU A 256 -3.41 -4.84 21.54
C LEU A 256 -3.75 -4.40 22.95
N TYR A 257 -5.03 -4.54 23.34
CA TYR A 257 -5.51 -4.19 24.67
C TYR A 257 -5.53 -5.37 25.65
N GLY A 258 -5.39 -6.61 25.18
CA GLY A 258 -5.61 -7.81 26.00
C GLY A 258 -7.06 -7.95 26.49
N ASP A 259 -8.03 -7.41 25.75
CA ASP A 259 -9.45 -7.37 26.11
C ASP A 259 -10.30 -7.71 24.88
N GLU A 260 -10.96 -8.87 24.92
CA GLU A 260 -11.78 -9.41 23.82
C GLU A 260 -12.90 -8.49 23.33
N ASN A 261 -13.30 -7.50 24.13
CA ASN A 261 -14.38 -6.58 23.82
C ASN A 261 -13.90 -5.24 23.24
N LYS A 262 -12.60 -4.93 23.28
CA LYS A 262 -12.08 -3.66 22.77
C LYS A 262 -12.05 -3.64 21.26
N GLY A 263 -12.67 -2.61 20.68
CA GLY A 263 -12.72 -2.49 19.21
C GLY A 263 -13.64 -3.48 18.54
N VAL A 264 -14.57 -4.06 19.30
CA VAL A 264 -15.53 -5.03 18.81
C VAL A 264 -16.92 -4.40 18.81
N CYS A 265 -17.64 -4.55 17.71
CA CYS A 265 -19.04 -4.16 17.65
C CYS A 265 -19.87 -5.18 16.88
N GLU A 266 -21.15 -5.30 17.24
CA GLU A 266 -22.09 -6.15 16.51
C GLU A 266 -22.94 -5.28 15.59
N ILE A 267 -22.92 -5.58 14.30
CA ILE A 267 -23.69 -4.86 13.27
C ILE A 267 -24.55 -5.88 12.52
N GLU A 268 -25.85 -5.59 12.39
CA GLU A 268 -26.69 -6.33 11.47
C GLU A 268 -26.39 -5.87 10.04
N LEU A 269 -25.92 -6.81 9.21
CA LEU A 269 -25.67 -6.57 7.80
C LEU A 269 -26.69 -7.35 6.98
N ASP A 270 -27.05 -6.82 5.83
CA ASP A 270 -27.84 -7.53 4.83
C ASP A 270 -26.95 -8.09 3.71
N ARG A 271 -27.45 -9.11 3.03
CA ARG A 271 -26.72 -9.79 1.97
C ARG A 271 -26.49 -8.90 0.74
N ALA A 272 -27.32 -7.89 0.50
CA ALA A 272 -27.16 -6.99 -0.64
C ALA A 272 -25.96 -6.06 -0.44
N TRP A 273 -25.84 -5.46 0.75
CA TRP A 273 -24.67 -4.70 1.17
C TRP A 273 -23.41 -5.58 1.11
N PHE A 274 -23.47 -6.81 1.63
CA PHE A 274 -22.32 -7.70 1.63
C PHE A 274 -21.88 -8.09 0.22
N LYS A 275 -22.82 -8.34 -0.71
CA LYS A 275 -22.49 -8.58 -2.13
C LYS A 275 -21.80 -7.37 -2.77
N LYS A 276 -22.26 -6.15 -2.46
CA LYS A 276 -21.62 -4.90 -2.91
C LYS A 276 -20.23 -4.72 -2.31
N ALA A 277 -20.04 -5.09 -1.05
CA ALA A 277 -18.78 -4.96 -0.32
C ALA A 277 -17.79 -6.10 -0.58
N ALA A 278 -18.22 -7.25 -1.08
CA ALA A 278 -17.40 -8.47 -1.18
C ALA A 278 -16.05 -8.27 -1.90
N PRO A 279 -15.93 -7.52 -3.01
CA PRO A 279 -14.64 -7.27 -3.63
C PRO A 279 -13.67 -6.48 -2.73
N LEU A 280 -14.17 -5.44 -2.06
CA LEU A 280 -13.41 -4.64 -1.08
C LEU A 280 -12.97 -5.52 0.11
N LEU A 281 -13.92 -6.28 0.65
CA LEU A 281 -13.68 -7.19 1.78
C LEU A 281 -12.65 -8.27 1.43
N LYS A 282 -12.60 -8.74 0.18
CA LYS A 282 -11.59 -9.72 -0.25
C LYS A 282 -10.17 -9.16 -0.17
N ILE A 283 -9.96 -7.93 -0.63
CA ILE A 283 -8.64 -7.26 -0.55
C ILE A 283 -8.29 -6.92 0.89
N LEU A 284 -9.28 -6.47 1.67
CA LEU A 284 -9.12 -6.16 3.08
C LEU A 284 -8.71 -7.40 3.88
N ASN A 285 -9.46 -8.50 3.73
CA ASN A 285 -9.16 -9.77 4.38
C ASN A 285 -7.76 -10.27 4.01
N GLY A 286 -7.37 -10.10 2.74
CA GLY A 286 -6.02 -10.47 2.33
C GLY A 286 -4.93 -9.59 2.92
N THR A 287 -5.16 -8.29 2.99
CA THR A 287 -4.26 -7.33 3.66
C THR A 287 -4.02 -7.73 5.13
N LEU A 288 -5.07 -8.12 5.85
CA LEU A 288 -4.98 -8.52 7.26
C LEU A 288 -4.21 -9.84 7.44
N ARG A 289 -4.49 -10.84 6.59
CA ARG A 289 -3.83 -12.17 6.62
C ARG A 289 -2.31 -12.08 6.47
N LEU A 290 -1.80 -11.07 5.76
CA LEU A 290 -0.37 -10.84 5.55
C LEU A 290 0.29 -10.00 6.65
N GLY A 291 -0.50 -9.14 7.30
CA GLY A 291 -0.02 -8.30 8.40
C GLY A 291 0.25 -9.08 9.69
N LEU A 292 -0.47 -10.19 9.88
CA LEU A 292 -0.41 -11.03 11.08
C LEU A 292 1.01 -11.46 11.47
N PRO A 293 1.84 -11.99 10.56
CA PRO A 293 3.20 -12.39 10.93
C PRO A 293 4.19 -11.24 11.16
N VAL A 294 4.05 -10.14 10.42
CA VAL A 294 4.96 -8.98 10.50
C VAL A 294 4.75 -8.21 11.81
N ALA A 295 3.51 -8.20 12.31
CA ALA A 295 3.15 -7.59 13.58
C ALA A 295 3.82 -8.24 14.79
N ALA A 296 4.07 -9.55 14.73
CA ALA A 296 4.74 -10.30 15.80
C ALA A 296 6.27 -10.10 15.83
N ALA A 297 6.87 -9.66 14.72
CA ALA A 297 8.32 -9.46 14.61
C ALA A 297 8.79 -8.04 14.96
N GLY A 298 7.90 -7.05 14.91
CA GLY A 298 8.19 -5.63 15.17
C GLY A 298 7.72 -5.10 16.53
N LEU A 299 7.08 -5.93 17.34
CA LEU A 299 6.58 -5.60 18.67
C LEU A 299 7.14 -6.59 19.68
N GLU A 300 7.43 -6.16 20.90
CA GLU A 300 7.70 -7.05 22.05
C GLU A 300 6.51 -7.98 22.38
N LEU A 301 5.42 -7.89 21.63
CA LEU A 301 4.30 -8.83 21.69
C LEU A 301 4.61 -10.02 20.77
N THR A 302 5.28 -11.03 21.32
CA THR A 302 5.22 -12.37 20.74
C THR A 302 3.78 -12.86 20.87
N LEU A 303 3.03 -12.88 19.76
CA LEU A 303 1.75 -13.58 19.74
C LEU A 303 2.02 -15.06 20.02
N ASP A 304 1.31 -15.63 20.99
CA ASP A 304 1.34 -17.07 21.16
C ASP A 304 0.65 -17.77 19.98
N GLU A 305 0.99 -19.04 19.75
CA GLU A 305 0.52 -19.82 18.61
C GLU A 305 -1.01 -19.96 18.59
N ALA A 306 -1.66 -20.06 19.75
CA ALA A 306 -3.12 -20.20 19.83
C ALA A 306 -3.85 -18.89 19.46
N THR A 307 -3.31 -17.74 19.89
CA THR A 307 -3.80 -16.42 19.49
C THR A 307 -3.68 -16.22 17.97
N TYR A 308 -2.57 -16.65 17.38
CA TYR A 308 -2.39 -16.62 15.92
C TYR A 308 -3.41 -17.52 15.19
N GLU A 309 -3.55 -18.78 15.59
CA GLU A 309 -4.49 -19.74 14.99
C GLU A 309 -5.95 -19.25 15.06
N THR A 310 -6.30 -18.59 16.17
CA THR A 310 -7.65 -18.01 16.35
C THR A 310 -7.91 -16.90 15.34
N MET A 311 -6.93 -16.01 15.10
CA MET A 311 -7.05 -14.95 14.11
C MET A 311 -7.09 -15.49 12.68
N GLU A 312 -6.26 -16.48 12.39
CA GLU A 312 -6.27 -17.15 11.08
C GLU A 312 -7.64 -17.77 10.82
N GLY A 313 -8.16 -18.57 11.77
CA GLY A 313 -9.50 -19.16 11.66
C GLY A 313 -10.62 -18.13 11.48
N GLN A 314 -10.52 -16.95 12.10
CA GLN A 314 -11.46 -15.86 11.87
C GLN A 314 -11.40 -15.32 10.44
N LEU A 315 -10.20 -15.05 9.92
CA LEU A 315 -10.02 -14.51 8.56
C LEU A 315 -10.36 -15.55 7.48
N ASP A 316 -10.20 -16.83 7.79
CA ASP A 316 -10.61 -17.97 6.95
C ASP A 316 -12.12 -18.04 6.82
N LEU A 317 -12.83 -17.95 7.95
CA LEU A 317 -14.28 -17.86 7.95
C LEU A 317 -14.75 -16.63 7.16
N GLY A 318 -14.14 -15.46 7.38
CA GLY A 318 -14.42 -14.26 6.59
C GLY A 318 -14.24 -14.48 5.08
N GLN A 319 -13.16 -15.15 4.68
CA GLN A 319 -12.88 -15.50 3.29
C GLN A 319 -13.96 -16.40 2.69
N GLU A 320 -14.41 -17.42 3.40
CA GLU A 320 -15.45 -18.34 2.93
C GLU A 320 -16.77 -17.61 2.65
N ILE A 321 -17.14 -16.66 3.52
CA ILE A 321 -18.37 -15.86 3.37
C ILE A 321 -18.27 -14.92 2.16
N ILE A 322 -17.10 -14.30 1.98
CA ILE A 322 -16.79 -13.46 0.80
C ILE A 322 -16.90 -14.28 -0.48
N GLU A 323 -16.29 -15.46 -0.54
CA GLU A 323 -16.33 -16.32 -1.72
C GLU A 323 -17.73 -16.86 -2.02
N ALA A 324 -18.48 -17.27 -1.01
CA ALA A 324 -19.86 -17.74 -1.19
C ALA A 324 -20.77 -16.63 -1.76
N SER A 325 -20.50 -15.37 -1.38
CA SER A 325 -21.22 -14.21 -1.88
C SER A 325 -20.90 -13.89 -3.34
N LEU A 326 -19.65 -14.13 -3.77
CA LEU A 326 -19.19 -13.96 -5.16
C LEU A 326 -19.64 -15.12 -6.09
N LYS A 327 -19.64 -16.37 -5.59
CA LYS A 327 -20.01 -17.59 -6.35
C LYS A 327 -21.52 -17.74 -6.61
N SER A 328 -22.36 -16.90 -6.03
CA SER A 328 -23.82 -16.89 -6.24
C SER A 328 -24.26 -16.43 -7.65
N LYS A 329 -23.33 -16.18 -8.59
CA LYS A 329 -23.63 -15.94 -10.01
C LYS A 329 -23.99 -17.26 -10.70
N GLY A 330 -25.28 -17.58 -10.71
CA GLY A 330 -25.84 -18.43 -11.75
C GLY A 330 -26.20 -17.56 -12.96
N GLY A 331 -25.59 -17.85 -14.12
CA GLY A 331 -26.04 -17.37 -15.43
C GLY A 331 -25.75 -15.90 -15.77
N ASP A 332 -25.16 -15.71 -16.94
CA ASP A 332 -24.90 -14.45 -17.67
C ASP A 332 -23.78 -13.49 -17.22
N ASN A 333 -22.86 -13.33 -18.18
CA ASN A 333 -21.88 -12.27 -18.34
C ASN A 333 -22.55 -10.90 -18.53
N GLN A 334 -23.24 -10.41 -17.50
CA GLN A 334 -23.50 -8.98 -17.36
C GLN A 334 -22.87 -8.51 -16.06
N ILE A 335 -21.60 -8.12 -16.17
CA ILE A 335 -21.09 -7.00 -15.38
C ILE A 335 -21.98 -5.84 -15.81
N GLY A 336 -22.92 -5.46 -14.95
CA GLY A 336 -23.83 -4.35 -15.22
C GLY A 336 -23.03 -3.13 -15.69
N ASP A 337 -23.54 -2.49 -16.74
CA ASP A 337 -23.05 -1.24 -17.29
C ASP A 337 -23.08 -0.16 -16.19
N TRP A 338 -21.95 0.02 -15.49
CA TRP A 338 -21.80 1.05 -14.46
C TRP A 338 -21.43 2.38 -15.13
N ARG A 339 -22.42 3.01 -15.77
CA ARG A 339 -22.28 4.36 -16.31
C ARG A 339 -22.26 5.40 -15.19
N ASP A 340 -21.19 6.20 -15.23
CA ASP A 340 -20.97 7.53 -14.68
C ASP A 340 -22.07 8.10 -13.75
N GLY A 341 -21.77 8.10 -12.45
CA GLY A 341 -22.26 9.16 -11.58
C GLY A 341 -21.34 10.36 -11.74
N GLU A 342 -21.89 11.52 -12.12
CA GLU A 342 -21.16 12.79 -12.26
C GLU A 342 -20.23 13.03 -11.07
N VAL A 343 -18.92 13.03 -11.35
CA VAL A 343 -17.90 13.48 -10.41
C VAL A 343 -17.96 15.01 -10.38
N PRO A 344 -18.25 15.65 -9.23
CA PRO A 344 -18.05 17.09 -9.14
C PRO A 344 -16.55 17.37 -9.26
N ASP A 345 -16.18 18.18 -10.25
CA ASP A 345 -14.83 18.61 -10.58
C ASP A 345 -14.18 19.35 -9.38
N ARG A 346 -13.57 18.59 -8.46
CA ARG A 346 -12.71 19.12 -7.40
C ARG A 346 -11.27 19.14 -7.89
N LYS A 347 -10.93 20.21 -8.60
CA LYS A 347 -9.53 20.60 -8.85
C LYS A 347 -8.81 20.83 -7.51
N ARG A 348 -7.91 19.92 -7.11
CA ARG A 348 -6.86 20.22 -6.12
C ARG A 348 -5.66 19.27 -6.22
N GLY A 349 -4.48 19.87 -6.45
CA GLY A 349 -3.16 19.34 -6.10
C GLY A 349 -2.71 18.05 -6.79
N GLN A 350 -2.30 18.14 -8.05
CA GLN A 350 -1.56 17.08 -8.73
C GLN A 350 -0.14 16.94 -8.13
N GLY A 351 -0.02 16.17 -7.05
CA GLY A 351 1.16 15.35 -6.82
C GLY A 351 0.92 14.02 -7.53
N ALA A 352 1.91 13.50 -8.26
CA ALA A 352 1.84 12.26 -9.06
C ALA A 352 1.30 11.06 -8.24
N GLY A 353 -0.02 10.97 -8.14
CA GLY A 353 -0.76 9.90 -7.50
C GLY A 353 -0.99 8.79 -8.49
N SER A 354 -0.76 7.55 -8.04
CA SER A 354 -0.97 6.32 -8.80
C SER A 354 -2.16 6.43 -9.78
N LEU A 355 -1.91 6.05 -11.03
CA LEU A 355 -2.86 6.03 -12.17
C LEU A 355 -4.10 5.15 -11.93
N ILE A 356 -4.16 4.51 -10.77
CA ILE A 356 -5.11 3.46 -10.36
C ILE A 356 -6.03 3.97 -9.23
N SER A 357 -5.85 5.20 -8.74
CA SER A 357 -6.66 5.75 -7.65
C SER A 357 -8.12 6.02 -8.01
N ALA A 358 -8.44 6.22 -9.30
CA ALA A 358 -9.80 6.56 -9.74
C ALA A 358 -10.84 5.41 -9.60
N PRO A 359 -10.56 4.14 -9.97
CA PRO A 359 -11.57 3.07 -9.85
C PRO A 359 -11.74 2.55 -8.40
N ILE A 360 -10.71 2.62 -7.56
CA ILE A 360 -10.82 2.21 -6.14
C ILE A 360 -11.62 3.25 -5.33
N SER A 361 -11.58 4.54 -5.72
CA SER A 361 -12.41 5.60 -5.14
C SER A 361 -13.93 5.29 -5.20
N ALA A 362 -14.38 4.52 -6.21
CA ALA A 362 -15.76 4.06 -6.30
C ALA A 362 -16.18 3.15 -5.11
N HIS A 363 -15.24 2.40 -4.53
CA HIS A 363 -15.46 1.59 -3.33
C HIS A 363 -15.36 2.38 -2.02
N GLY A 364 -14.89 3.63 -2.07
CA GLY A 364 -14.96 4.55 -0.95
C GLY A 364 -16.40 4.74 -0.44
N SER A 365 -17.39 4.61 -1.32
CA SER A 365 -18.82 4.64 -0.94
C SER A 365 -19.20 3.54 0.05
N VAL A 366 -18.71 2.31 -0.15
CA VAL A 366 -18.97 1.17 0.74
C VAL A 366 -18.33 1.39 2.11
N LEU A 367 -17.11 1.93 2.13
CA LEU A 367 -16.41 2.21 3.38
C LEU A 367 -17.08 3.37 4.16
N ARG A 368 -17.56 4.41 3.47
CA ARG A 368 -18.37 5.47 4.09
C ARG A 368 -19.69 4.96 4.66
N GLU A 369 -20.39 4.08 3.93
CA GLU A 369 -21.58 3.39 4.43
C GLU A 369 -21.26 2.59 5.71
N PHE A 370 -20.14 1.86 5.71
CA PHE A 370 -19.67 1.13 6.88
C PHE A 370 -19.33 2.06 8.07
N HIS A 371 -18.65 3.18 7.83
CA HIS A 371 -18.39 4.17 8.87
C HIS A 371 -19.68 4.73 9.46
N ALA A 372 -20.70 4.98 8.63
CA ALA A 372 -22.01 5.40 9.12
C ALA A 372 -22.68 4.33 10.01
N LEU A 373 -22.53 3.05 9.68
CA LEU A 373 -22.99 1.94 10.52
C LEU A 373 -22.23 1.88 11.84
N LEU A 374 -20.90 2.04 11.81
CA LEU A 374 -20.07 2.09 13.02
C LEU A 374 -20.46 3.23 13.94
N ARG A 375 -20.68 4.44 13.41
CA ARG A 375 -21.07 5.62 14.21
C ARG A 375 -22.44 5.47 14.87
N LYS A 376 -23.35 4.67 14.30
CA LYS A 376 -24.64 4.36 14.96
C LYS A 376 -24.43 3.49 16.21
N GLN A 377 -23.48 2.57 16.16
CA GLN A 377 -23.16 1.66 17.27
C GLN A 377 -22.22 2.31 18.30
N ASP A 378 -21.39 3.25 17.87
CA ASP A 378 -20.51 4.07 18.71
C ASP A 378 -20.69 5.57 18.39
N PRO A 379 -21.72 6.23 18.97
CA PRO A 379 -21.97 7.66 18.74
C PRO A 379 -20.82 8.56 19.18
N GLY A 380 -19.99 8.09 20.11
CA GLY A 380 -18.80 8.79 20.56
C GLY A 380 -17.65 8.79 19.56
N CYS A 381 -17.77 8.04 18.44
CA CYS A 381 -16.74 7.88 17.42
C CYS A 381 -15.36 7.53 18.02
N LYS A 382 -15.36 6.72 19.09
CA LYS A 382 -14.13 6.33 19.79
C LYS A 382 -13.44 5.17 19.09
N PHE A 383 -14.17 4.40 18.27
CA PHE A 383 -13.67 3.30 17.43
C PHE A 383 -12.77 2.33 18.21
N GLY A 384 -13.23 1.93 19.40
CA GLY A 384 -12.46 1.02 20.26
C GLY A 384 -11.22 1.63 20.93
N GLY A 385 -11.07 2.95 20.90
CA GLY A 385 -9.92 3.67 21.44
C GLY A 385 -8.84 4.01 20.40
N LEU A 386 -9.08 3.74 19.11
CA LEU A 386 -8.18 4.19 18.05
C LEU A 386 -8.07 5.71 18.02
N VAL A 387 -6.85 6.19 17.84
CA VAL A 387 -6.55 7.61 17.64
C VAL A 387 -6.26 7.88 16.17
N ARG A 388 -6.79 8.99 15.69
CA ARG A 388 -6.55 9.45 14.32
C ARG A 388 -5.28 10.27 14.28
N VAL A 389 -4.25 9.75 13.63
CA VAL A 389 -2.95 10.40 13.43
C VAL A 389 -2.78 10.82 11.98
N ARG A 390 -1.79 11.65 11.71
CA ARG A 390 -1.36 11.98 10.35
C ARG A 390 0.06 11.50 10.17
N ASN A 391 0.32 10.75 9.10
CA ASN A 391 1.70 10.43 8.77
C ASN A 391 2.44 11.64 8.22
N LYS A 392 3.74 11.45 8.02
CA LYS A 392 4.63 12.43 7.40
C LYS A 392 4.24 12.79 5.96
N ARG A 393 3.25 12.13 5.34
CA ARG A 393 2.66 12.50 4.03
C ARG A 393 1.35 13.28 4.18
N ASN A 394 0.96 13.63 5.41
CA ASN A 394 -0.32 14.25 5.75
C ASN A 394 -1.55 13.38 5.42
N GLU A 395 -1.36 12.06 5.34
CA GLU A 395 -2.42 11.07 5.19
C GLU A 395 -2.93 10.67 6.57
N PHE A 396 -4.24 10.50 6.72
CA PHE A 396 -4.83 10.06 7.99
C PHE A 396 -4.69 8.55 8.17
N LEU A 397 -4.40 8.14 9.41
CA LEU A 397 -4.38 6.75 9.85
C LEU A 397 -5.10 6.62 11.18
N TRP A 398 -5.62 5.42 11.43
CA TRP A 398 -6.19 5.06 12.73
C TRP A 398 -5.28 4.05 13.42
N VAL A 399 -4.68 4.47 14.52
CA VAL A 399 -3.66 3.69 15.24
C VAL A 399 -4.02 3.55 16.70
N HIS A 400 -3.48 2.51 17.34
CA HIS A 400 -3.61 2.35 18.78
C HIS A 400 -2.83 3.47 19.51
N PRO A 401 -3.32 4.02 20.64
CA PRO A 401 -2.71 5.16 21.34
C PRO A 401 -1.21 5.01 21.64
N ARG A 402 -0.76 3.78 21.93
CA ARG A 402 0.66 3.47 22.16
C ARG A 402 1.59 3.83 20.98
N PHE A 403 1.05 3.95 19.77
CA PHE A 403 1.80 4.30 18.55
C PHE A 403 1.62 5.75 18.14
N GLU A 404 0.88 6.55 18.90
CA GLU A 404 0.60 7.94 18.55
C GLU A 404 1.90 8.76 18.41
N GLY A 405 2.89 8.50 19.27
CA GLY A 405 4.18 9.18 19.25
C GLY A 405 5.08 8.89 18.04
N GLU A 406 4.71 7.94 17.18
CA GLU A 406 5.45 7.60 15.96
C GLU A 406 5.10 8.52 14.76
N TYR A 407 4.11 9.41 14.92
CA TYR A 407 3.48 10.15 13.81
C TYR A 407 3.68 11.66 13.88
#